data_AF-H3BSD2-F1
#
_entry.id   AF-H3BSD2-F1
#
_cell.length_a   1.000
_cell.length_b   1.000
_cell.length_c   1.000
_cell.angle_alpha   90.00
_cell.angle_beta   90.00
_cell.angle_gamma   90.00
#
_symmetry.space_group_name_H-M   'P 1'
#
loop_
_entity.id
_entity.type
_entity.pdbx_description
1 polymer ?
#
loop_
_entity_poly.entity_id
_entity_poly.type
_entity_poly.pdbx_seq_one_letter_code
_entity_poly.pdbx_strand_id
1 'polypeptide(L)'
;MADLDSPPKLSGVQQPSEGVGGGRCSEISAELIRSLTELQELEAVYERLCGEEKVVERELDALLEQQNTIESKMVTLHRMGPNLQLIEGDAKQLAGMITFTCNLAENVSSKVRQLDLAKKHSTNLE
;
A
#
# COMPACT_ATOMS: atom_id res chain seq x y z
N MET A 1 9.75 19.69 34.67
CA MET A 1 10.46 19.86 33.40
C MET A 1 10.77 18.46 32.90
N ALA A 2 9.90 17.91 32.05
CA ALA A 2 10.04 16.55 31.54
C ALA A 2 10.30 16.63 30.03
N ASP A 3 11.31 15.88 29.61
CA ASP A 3 11.92 15.85 28.29
C ASP A 3 10.95 15.70 27.12
N LEU A 4 11.28 16.42 26.06
CA LEU A 4 10.64 16.38 24.75
C LEU A 4 10.97 15.04 24.08
N ASP A 5 9.99 14.13 24.05
CA ASP A 5 10.09 12.90 23.29
C ASP A 5 10.05 13.21 21.78
N SER A 6 11.03 12.66 21.08
CA SER A 6 11.31 12.90 19.66
C SER A 6 10.36 12.08 18.77
N PRO A 7 10.10 12.50 17.52
CA PRO A 7 9.20 11.76 16.63
C PRO A 7 9.77 10.38 16.28
N PRO A 8 8.94 9.34 16.12
CA PRO A 8 9.44 8.03 15.69
C PRO A 8 9.94 8.15 14.25
N LYS A 9 11.21 7.77 14.06
CA LYS A 9 11.83 7.64 12.74
C LYS A 9 11.07 6.59 11.94
N LEU A 10 10.49 7.01 10.81
CA LEU A 10 10.06 6.12 9.72
C LEU A 10 11.31 5.49 9.11
N SER A 11 11.79 4.41 9.73
CA SER A 11 12.83 3.53 9.21
C SER A 11 12.22 2.17 8.97
N GLY A 12 12.10 1.79 7.70
CA GLY A 12 11.64 0.46 7.33
C GLY A 12 10.91 0.41 5.99
N VAL A 13 11.44 1.06 4.94
CA VAL A 13 11.21 0.54 3.58
C VAL A 13 12.05 -0.73 3.48
N GLN A 14 11.54 -1.84 4.00
CA GLN A 14 12.06 -3.15 3.66
C GLN A 14 11.64 -3.38 2.21
N GLN A 15 12.61 -3.34 1.30
CA GLN A 15 12.42 -3.72 -0.09
C GLN A 15 11.66 -5.06 -0.16
N PRO A 16 10.68 -5.22 -1.07
CA PRO A 16 10.20 -6.54 -1.41
C PRO A 16 11.40 -7.29 -1.96
N SER A 17 11.87 -8.29 -1.22
CA SER A 17 12.83 -9.27 -1.73
C SER A 17 12.22 -9.85 -2.99
N GLU A 18 12.80 -9.53 -4.15
CA GLU A 18 12.64 -10.34 -5.34
C GLU A 18 12.99 -11.78 -4.95
N GLY A 19 12.05 -12.70 -5.16
CA GLY A 19 12.07 -14.00 -4.51
C GLY A 19 11.56 -15.10 -5.42
N VAL A 20 12.19 -15.23 -6.59
CA VAL A 20 12.53 -16.50 -7.24
C VAL A 20 11.47 -17.60 -7.14
N GLY A 21 10.44 -17.49 -7.98
CA GLY A 21 9.59 -18.62 -8.37
C GLY A 21 10.35 -19.57 -9.29
N GLY A 22 11.32 -20.28 -8.74
CA GLY A 22 12.10 -21.32 -9.43
C GLY A 22 11.98 -22.61 -8.64
N GLY A 23 10.79 -23.23 -8.67
CA GLY A 23 10.56 -24.51 -8.02
C GLY A 23 11.57 -25.53 -8.56
N ARG A 24 12.52 -25.93 -7.70
CA ARG A 24 13.42 -27.03 -8.03
C ARG A 24 12.60 -28.31 -7.91
N CYS A 25 12.21 -28.87 -9.05
CA CYS A 25 11.71 -30.24 -9.08
C CYS A 25 12.82 -31.17 -8.57
N SER A 26 12.47 -32.21 -7.81
CA SER A 26 13.43 -33.21 -7.33
C SER A 26 14.32 -33.66 -8.48
N GLU A 27 15.63 -33.63 -8.27
CA GLU A 27 16.60 -34.03 -9.29
C GLU A 27 16.66 -35.56 -9.47
N ILE A 28 15.94 -36.32 -8.64
CA ILE A 28 15.85 -37.79 -8.71
C ILE A 28 14.68 -38.18 -9.62
N SER A 29 14.98 -38.86 -10.73
CA SER A 29 13.95 -39.38 -11.64
C SER A 29 13.30 -40.66 -11.11
N ALA A 30 12.01 -40.84 -11.42
CA ALA A 30 11.28 -42.06 -11.06
C ALA A 30 11.85 -43.30 -11.77
N GLU A 31 12.44 -43.13 -12.96
CA GLU A 31 13.15 -44.17 -13.71
C GLU A 31 14.39 -44.66 -12.95
N LEU A 32 15.15 -43.75 -12.34
CA LEU A 32 16.32 -44.11 -11.52
C LEU A 32 15.87 -44.96 -10.32
N ILE A 33 14.84 -44.53 -9.59
CA ILE A 33 14.31 -45.25 -8.43
C ILE A 33 13.91 -46.68 -8.80
N ARG A 34 13.26 -46.88 -9.96
CA ARG A 34 12.85 -48.22 -10.44
C ARG A 34 14.02 -49.11 -10.84
N SER A 35 15.19 -48.53 -11.12
CA SER A 35 16.40 -49.28 -11.49
C SER A 35 17.26 -49.70 -10.30
N LEU A 36 17.01 -49.15 -9.10
CA LEU A 36 17.76 -49.49 -7.89
C LEU A 36 17.41 -50.90 -7.44
N THR A 37 18.44 -51.74 -7.28
CA THR A 37 18.31 -53.12 -6.77
C THR A 37 19.06 -53.35 -5.48
N GLU A 38 20.04 -52.50 -5.16
CA GLU A 38 20.84 -52.59 -3.95
C GLU A 38 20.20 -51.82 -2.79
N LEU A 39 20.11 -52.47 -1.63
CA LEU A 39 19.49 -51.89 -0.44
C LEU A 39 20.16 -50.59 -0.01
N GLN A 40 21.51 -50.55 -0.04
CA GLN A 40 22.26 -49.38 0.38
C GLN A 40 22.01 -48.16 -0.51
N GLU A 41 21.83 -48.38 -1.82
CA GLU A 41 21.52 -47.32 -2.77
C GLU A 41 20.09 -46.81 -2.58
N LEU A 42 19.15 -47.72 -2.30
CA LEU A 42 17.77 -47.38 -1.99
C LEU A 42 17.67 -46.52 -0.71
N GLU A 43 18.38 -46.90 0.35
CA GLU A 43 18.45 -46.13 1.60
C GLU A 43 19.04 -44.73 1.38
N ALA A 44 20.11 -44.62 0.60
CA ALA A 44 20.73 -43.33 0.30
C ALA A 44 19.79 -42.39 -0.49
N VAL A 45 19.08 -42.93 -1.49
CA VAL A 45 18.10 -42.17 -2.28
C VAL A 45 16.89 -41.78 -1.43
N TYR A 46 16.42 -42.67 -0.56
CA TYR A 46 15.34 -42.39 0.38
C TYR A 46 15.67 -41.23 1.32
N GLU A 47 16.82 -41.28 2.00
CA GLU A 47 17.24 -40.22 2.92
C GLU A 47 17.38 -38.88 2.22
N ARG A 48 17.87 -38.87 0.98
CA ARG A 48 17.94 -37.67 0.16
C ARG A 48 16.55 -37.12 -0.15
N LEU A 49 15.59 -37.97 -0.56
CA LEU A 49 14.21 -37.55 -0.81
C LEU A 49 13.55 -36.98 0.44
N CYS A 50 13.76 -37.60 1.61
CA CYS A 50 13.28 -37.05 2.89
C CYS A 50 13.91 -35.68 3.21
N GLY A 51 15.17 -35.48 2.83
CA GLY A 51 15.82 -34.17 2.93
C GLY A 51 15.18 -33.12 2.02
N GLU A 52 14.91 -33.47 0.76
CA GLU A 52 14.24 -32.62 -0.22
C GLU A 52 12.79 -32.29 0.21
N GLU A 53 12.05 -33.27 0.72
CA GLU A 53 10.69 -33.11 1.28
C GLU A 53 10.67 -32.06 2.39
N LYS A 54 11.58 -32.15 3.37
CA LYS A 54 11.71 -31.18 4.48
C LYS A 54 12.09 -29.77 4.00
N VAL A 55 12.75 -29.63 2.87
CA VAL A 55 13.04 -28.31 2.27
C VAL A 55 11.75 -27.73 1.71
N VAL A 56 11.05 -28.50 0.89
CA VAL A 56 9.78 -28.08 0.28
C VAL A 56 8.73 -27.75 1.34
N GLU A 57 8.63 -28.54 2.41
CA GLU A 57 7.72 -28.29 3.53
C GLU A 57 7.98 -26.93 4.18
N ARG A 58 9.25 -26.59 4.46
CA ARG A 58 9.63 -25.29 5.02
C ARG A 58 9.37 -24.13 4.06
N GLU A 59 9.61 -24.33 2.77
CA GLU A 59 9.29 -23.31 1.76
C GLU A 59 7.79 -23.07 1.68
N LEU A 60 6.98 -24.13 1.76
CA LEU A 60 5.52 -24.03 1.78
C LEU A 60 5.04 -23.29 3.03
N ASP A 61 5.55 -23.63 4.21
CA ASP A 61 5.22 -22.93 5.46
C ASP A 61 5.53 -21.43 5.37
N ALA A 62 6.70 -21.07 4.83
CA ALA A 62 7.09 -19.68 4.63
C ALA A 62 6.15 -18.95 3.64
N LEU A 63 5.76 -19.60 2.54
CA LEU A 63 4.82 -19.04 1.57
C LEU A 63 3.42 -18.84 2.19
N LEU A 64 2.95 -19.80 3.00
CA LEU A 64 1.66 -19.68 3.69
C LEU A 64 1.68 -18.56 4.74
N GLU A 65 2.79 -18.36 5.46
CA GLU A 65 2.93 -17.25 6.39
C GLU A 65 2.95 -15.89 5.65
N GLN A 66 3.63 -15.82 4.51
CA GLN A 66 3.61 -14.64 3.64
C GLN A 66 2.20 -14.36 3.11
N GLN A 67 1.47 -15.38 2.68
CA GLN A 67 0.08 -15.27 2.23
C GLN A 67 -0.81 -14.68 3.33
N ASN A 68 -0.75 -15.22 4.55
CA ASN A 68 -1.50 -14.71 5.70
C ASN A 68 -1.19 -13.22 5.98
N THR A 69 0.09 -12.84 5.88
CA THR A 69 0.51 -11.45 6.05
C THR A 69 -0.08 -10.54 4.98
N ILE A 70 -0.08 -10.98 3.72
CA ILE A 70 -0.65 -10.23 2.60
C ILE A 70 -2.17 -10.08 2.75
N GLU A 71 -2.88 -11.14 3.12
CA GLU A 71 -4.32 -11.11 3.35
C GLU A 71 -4.69 -10.11 4.46
N SER A 72 -3.95 -10.09 5.57
CA SER A 72 -4.17 -9.12 6.65
C SER A 72 -3.99 -7.66 6.19
N LYS A 73 -2.96 -7.40 5.37
CA LYS A 73 -2.74 -6.07 4.74
C LYS A 73 -3.89 -5.71 3.80
N MET A 74 -4.38 -6.67 3.01
CA MET A 74 -5.51 -6.47 2.10
C MET A 74 -6.79 -6.10 2.85
N VAL A 75 -7.10 -6.80 3.94
CA VAL A 75 -8.25 -6.48 4.81
C VAL A 75 -8.13 -5.06 5.36
N THR A 76 -6.93 -4.67 5.81
CA THR A 76 -6.68 -3.31 6.29
C THR A 76 -6.95 -2.27 5.22
N LEU A 77 -6.43 -2.47 4.00
CA LEU A 77 -6.68 -1.56 2.86
C LEU A 77 -8.16 -1.48 2.49
N HIS A 78 -8.85 -2.61 2.43
CA HIS A 78 -10.29 -2.66 2.13
C HIS A 78 -11.10 -1.86 3.16
N ARG A 79 -10.72 -1.96 4.45
CA ARG A 79 -11.36 -1.20 5.53
C ARG A 79 -11.10 0.31 5.43
N MET A 80 -10.00 0.74 4.81
CA MET A 80 -9.69 2.17 4.63
C MET A 80 -10.53 2.83 3.52
N GLY A 81 -11.07 2.05 2.58
CA GLY A 81 -11.84 2.56 1.43
C GLY A 81 -12.95 3.56 1.81
N PRO A 82 -13.86 3.23 2.73
CA PRO A 82 -14.95 4.13 3.13
C PRO A 82 -14.46 5.46 3.72
N ASN A 83 -13.39 5.44 4.53
CA ASN A 83 -12.83 6.67 5.11
C ASN A 83 -12.21 7.57 4.03
N LEU A 84 -11.54 6.98 3.04
CA LEU A 84 -10.98 7.74 1.91
C LEU A 84 -12.08 8.36 1.05
N GLN A 85 -13.18 7.64 0.80
CA GLN A 85 -14.34 8.18 0.08
C GLN A 85 -15.02 9.33 0.84
N LEU A 86 -15.11 9.23 2.17
CA LEU A 86 -15.63 10.31 3.01
C LEU A 86 -14.75 11.56 2.91
N ILE A 87 -13.43 11.41 3.07
CA ILE A 87 -12.46 12.51 2.96
C ILE A 87 -12.51 13.14 1.56
N GLU A 88 -12.63 12.34 0.49
CA GLU A 88 -12.79 12.83 -0.87
C GLU A 88 -14.06 13.68 -1.02
N GLY A 89 -15.18 13.22 -0.44
CA GLY A 89 -16.44 13.94 -0.40
C GLY A 89 -16.31 15.30 0.30
N ASP A 90 -15.74 15.31 1.49
CA ASP A 90 -15.50 16.53 2.29
C ASP A 90 -14.60 17.52 1.54
N ALA A 91 -13.53 17.03 0.91
CA ALA A 91 -12.62 17.85 0.11
C ALA A 91 -13.34 18.50 -1.09
N LYS A 92 -14.21 17.76 -1.79
CA LYS A 92 -15.03 18.30 -2.90
C LYS A 92 -16.00 19.37 -2.40
N GLN A 93 -16.69 19.11 -1.29
CA GLN A 93 -17.60 20.08 -0.69
C GLN A 93 -16.87 21.37 -0.29
N LEU A 94 -15.72 21.23 0.38
CA LEU A 94 -14.88 22.36 0.77
C LEU A 94 -14.40 23.17 -0.44
N ALA A 95 -13.93 22.51 -1.50
CA ALA A 95 -13.55 23.17 -2.74
C ALA A 95 -14.73 23.95 -3.36
N GLY A 96 -15.94 23.37 -3.33
CA GLY A 96 -17.16 24.05 -3.74
C GLY A 96 -17.45 25.30 -2.90
N MET A 97 -17.34 25.22 -1.58
CA MET A 97 -17.54 26.36 -0.67
C MET A 97 -16.52 27.48 -0.90
N ILE A 98 -15.25 27.14 -1.09
CA ILE A 98 -14.19 28.11 -1.41
C ILE A 98 -14.54 28.82 -2.71
N THR A 99 -14.88 28.07 -3.76
CA THR A 99 -15.23 28.62 -5.08
C THR A 99 -16.43 29.57 -4.98
N PHE A 100 -17.48 29.17 -4.27
CA PHE A 100 -18.65 30.01 -4.02
C PHE A 100 -18.28 31.30 -3.29
N THR A 101 -17.46 31.20 -2.25
CA THR A 101 -17.00 32.36 -1.45
C THR A 101 -16.15 33.30 -2.30
N CYS A 102 -15.23 32.78 -3.12
CA CYS A 102 -14.44 33.58 -4.06
C CYS A 102 -15.34 34.34 -5.05
N ASN A 103 -16.31 33.66 -5.65
CA ASN A 103 -17.26 34.28 -6.56
C ASN A 103 -18.05 35.40 -5.86
N LEU A 104 -18.53 35.14 -4.64
CA LEU A 104 -19.27 36.15 -3.87
C LEU A 104 -18.39 37.36 -3.56
N ALA A 105 -17.15 37.14 -3.11
CA ALA A 105 -16.20 38.20 -2.81
C ALA A 105 -15.87 39.06 -4.04
N GLU A 106 -15.70 38.44 -5.21
CA GLU A 106 -15.46 39.15 -6.47
C GLU A 106 -16.66 40.02 -6.88
N ASN A 107 -17.87 39.46 -6.76
CA ASN A 107 -19.11 40.19 -7.03
C ASN A 107 -19.29 41.39 -6.09
N VAL A 108 -19.08 41.21 -4.79
CA VAL A 108 -19.16 42.28 -3.79
C VAL A 108 -18.10 43.34 -4.06
N SER A 109 -16.85 42.93 -4.32
CA SER A 109 -15.74 43.85 -4.62
C SER A 109 -16.00 44.71 -5.85
N SER A 110 -16.56 44.11 -6.92
CA SER A 110 -16.96 44.84 -8.13
C SER A 110 -18.02 45.90 -7.83
N LYS A 111 -19.03 45.54 -7.04
CA LYS A 111 -20.11 46.47 -6.65
C LYS A 111 -19.63 47.60 -5.75
N VAL A 112 -18.73 47.32 -4.80
CA VAL A 112 -18.10 48.36 -3.98
C VAL A 112 -17.28 49.32 -4.85
N ARG A 113 -16.47 48.81 -5.78
CA ARG A 113 -15.70 49.64 -6.72
C ARG A 113 -16.60 50.54 -7.57
N GLN A 114 -17.72 50.02 -8.06
CA GLN A 114 -18.70 50.81 -8.83
C GLN A 114 -19.32 51.92 -7.96
N LEU A 115 -19.68 51.61 -6.71
CA LEU A 115 -20.22 52.58 -5.77
C LEU A 115 -19.20 53.68 -5.44
N ASP A 116 -17.94 53.31 -5.22
CA ASP A 116 -16.85 54.26 -4.97
C ASP A 116 -16.62 55.20 -6.15
N LEU A 117 -16.68 54.70 -7.39
CA LEU A 117 -16.57 55.51 -8.59
C LEU A 117 -17.75 56.50 -8.70
N ALA A 118 -18.98 56.03 -8.53
CA ALA A 118 -20.17 56.88 -8.58
C ALA A 118 -20.10 58.01 -7.54
N LYS A 119 -19.69 57.69 -6.30
CA LYS A 119 -19.53 58.67 -5.23
C LYS A 119 -18.50 59.75 -5.58
N LYS A 120 -17.35 59.37 -6.14
CA LYS A 120 -16.31 60.32 -6.58
C LYS A 120 -16.80 61.27 -7.66
N HIS A 121 -17.62 60.78 -8.59
CA HIS A 121 -18.22 61.60 -9.65
C HIS A 121 -19.22 62.61 -9.08
N SER A 122 -20.07 62.20 -8.13
CA SER A 122 -21.00 63.12 -7.46
C SER A 122 -20.28 64.22 -6.68
N THR A 123 -19.19 63.88 -5.96
CA THR A 123 -18.43 64.87 -5.17
C THR A 123 -17.57 65.83 -6.02
N ASN A 124 -17.27 65.52 -7.29
CA ASN A 124 -16.55 66.44 -8.18
C ASN A 124 -17.49 67.44 -8.89
N LEU A 125 -18.80 67.26 -8.75
CA LEU A 125 -19.82 68.06 -9.44
C LEU A 125 -20.52 69.09 -8.54
N GLU A 126 -20.19 69.12 -7.24
CA GLU A 126 -20.57 70.14 -6.25
C GLU A 126 -19.41 71.11 -6.00
#